data_AF-A0A819GA97-F1
#
_entry.id   AF-A0A819GA97-F1
#
_cell.length_a   1.000
_cell.length_b   1.000
_cell.length_c   1.000
_cell.angle_alpha   90.00
_cell.angle_beta   90.00
_cell.angle_gamma   90.00
#
_symmetry.space_group_name_H-M   'P 1'
#
loop_
_entity.id
_entity.type
_entity.pdbx_description
1 polymer ?
#
loop_
_entity_poly.entity_id
_entity_poly.type
_entity_poly.pdbx_seq_one_letter_code
_entity_poly.pdbx_strand_id
1 'polypeptide(L)'
;VPSSRQDILSDSIWNQFLLNEIPSIFLSSLDTFYQEQSFLPIDPLHLFLYFLPNETSIYSNNLFTPVCRTIHRLLRSRRFLPVINDNNLHMPNECVFINDLTIKEILTPELLYNHLNLYYLKDDLYEYEKQLYELGVHHLGHNELINFIKQIFTTEITIENKKILSKWFCCLYRCLNEISLIDEQKVLKHIQSLKIFPLKNYQEFISVNYINQIIFFSIK
;
A
#
# COMPACT_ATOMS: atom_id res chain seq x y z
N VAL A 1 -38.64 -17.14 23.57
CA VAL A 1 -37.35 -17.17 22.84
C VAL A 1 -37.67 -16.99 21.37
N PRO A 2 -37.13 -15.98 20.67
CA PRO A 2 -37.46 -15.75 19.27
C PRO A 2 -37.03 -16.97 18.47
N SER A 3 -37.98 -17.56 17.73
CA SER A 3 -37.84 -18.87 17.09
C SER A 3 -37.69 -18.79 15.57
N SER A 4 -37.62 -17.58 15.00
CA SER A 4 -37.39 -17.36 13.57
C SER A 4 -36.29 -16.31 13.32
N ARG A 5 -35.60 -16.39 12.16
CA ARG A 5 -34.64 -15.36 11.71
C ARG A 5 -35.28 -13.97 11.63
N GLN A 6 -36.58 -13.90 11.37
CA GLN A 6 -37.35 -12.66 11.29
C GLN A 6 -37.62 -12.04 12.67
N ASP A 7 -37.79 -12.84 13.73
CA ASP A 7 -37.95 -12.35 15.12
C ASP A 7 -36.62 -11.88 15.74
N ILE A 8 -35.48 -12.30 15.17
CA ILE A 8 -34.16 -11.76 15.52
C ILE A 8 -33.91 -10.44 14.76
N LEU A 9 -34.48 -10.30 13.56
CA LEU A 9 -34.43 -9.07 12.74
C LEU A 9 -35.38 -7.97 13.23
N SER A 10 -36.38 -8.30 14.05
CA SER A 10 -37.23 -7.31 14.70
C SER A 10 -36.45 -6.57 15.79
N ASP A 11 -35.76 -5.51 15.37
CA ASP A 11 -35.26 -4.33 16.06
C ASP A 11 -35.33 -4.29 17.60
N SER A 12 -34.75 -5.29 18.27
CA SER A 12 -34.62 -5.27 19.72
C SER A 12 -33.48 -4.34 20.10
N ILE A 13 -33.72 -3.45 21.07
CA ILE A 13 -32.70 -2.55 21.64
C ILE A 13 -31.45 -3.35 22.07
N TRP A 14 -31.67 -4.60 22.50
CA TRP A 14 -30.61 -5.55 22.82
C TRP A 14 -29.71 -5.91 21.63
N ASN A 15 -30.28 -6.19 20.46
CA ASN A 15 -29.48 -6.49 19.26
C ASN A 15 -28.69 -5.27 18.78
N GLN A 16 -29.29 -4.07 18.84
CA GLN A 16 -28.58 -2.83 18.52
C GLN A 16 -27.42 -2.58 19.50
N PHE A 17 -27.65 -2.79 20.79
CA PHE A 17 -26.60 -2.70 21.81
C PHE A 17 -25.45 -3.66 21.49
N LEU A 18 -25.74 -4.94 21.21
CA LEU A 18 -24.70 -5.91 20.84
C LEU A 18 -23.93 -5.49 19.58
N LEU A 19 -24.61 -5.04 18.53
CA LEU A 19 -23.97 -4.59 17.29
C LEU A 19 -23.02 -3.40 17.53
N ASN A 20 -23.35 -2.52 18.49
CA ASN A 20 -22.50 -1.39 18.86
C ASN A 20 -21.28 -1.79 19.69
N GLU A 21 -21.35 -2.89 20.46
CA GLU A 21 -20.22 -3.40 21.25
C GLU A 21 -19.24 -4.26 20.45
N ILE A 22 -19.68 -4.91 19.36
CA ILE A 22 -18.80 -5.77 18.55
C ILE A 22 -17.51 -5.06 18.08
N PRO A 23 -17.55 -3.82 17.55
CA PRO A 23 -16.34 -3.14 17.08
C PRO A 23 -15.30 -2.92 18.18
N SER A 24 -15.71 -2.52 19.39
CA SER A 24 -14.79 -2.26 20.50
C SER A 24 -14.14 -3.56 20.98
N ILE A 25 -14.94 -4.63 21.11
CA ILE A 25 -14.48 -5.96 21.51
C ILE A 25 -13.50 -6.51 20.47
N PHE A 26 -13.85 -6.41 19.17
CA PHE A 26 -12.97 -6.86 18.09
C PHE A 26 -11.61 -6.17 18.15
N LEU A 27 -11.57 -4.86 18.37
CA LEU A 27 -10.30 -4.14 18.54
C LEU A 27 -9.53 -4.60 19.76
N SER A 28 -10.18 -4.76 20.92
CA SER A 28 -9.50 -5.21 22.14
C SER A 28 -8.94 -6.63 22.05
N SER A 29 -9.51 -7.46 21.16
CA SER A 29 -9.02 -8.82 20.92
C SER A 29 -7.57 -8.84 20.42
N LEU A 30 -7.15 -7.83 19.63
CA LEU A 30 -5.79 -7.73 19.15
C LEU A 30 -4.79 -7.57 20.30
N ASP A 31 -5.09 -6.71 21.28
CA ASP A 31 -4.24 -6.54 22.46
C ASP A 31 -4.19 -7.82 23.30
N THR A 32 -5.32 -8.51 23.40
CA THR A 32 -5.44 -9.78 24.12
C THR A 32 -4.59 -10.87 23.43
N PHE A 33 -4.60 -10.92 22.10
CA PHE A 33 -3.77 -11.85 21.35
C PHE A 33 -2.27 -11.58 21.53
N TYR A 34 -1.86 -10.31 21.61
CA TYR A 34 -0.48 -9.96 21.94
C TYR A 34 -0.10 -10.32 23.38
N GLN A 35 -1.01 -10.15 24.35
CA GLN A 35 -0.78 -10.56 25.74
C GLN A 35 -0.61 -12.07 25.89
N GLU A 36 -1.42 -12.84 25.17
CA GLU A 36 -1.45 -14.31 25.24
C GLU A 36 -0.65 -14.98 24.10
N GLN A 37 0.31 -14.26 23.50
CA GLN A 37 1.06 -14.72 22.32
C GLN A 37 1.73 -16.09 22.52
N SER A 38 2.13 -16.43 23.75
CA SER A 38 2.73 -17.73 24.10
C SER A 38 1.79 -18.93 23.93
N PHE A 39 0.48 -18.69 23.92
CA PHE A 39 -0.54 -19.74 23.78
C PHE A 39 -1.06 -19.87 22.35
N LEU A 40 -0.68 -18.95 21.47
CA LEU A 40 -1.15 -18.95 20.09
C LEU A 40 -0.20 -19.76 19.19
N PRO A 41 -0.74 -20.60 18.29
CA PRO A 41 0.08 -21.38 17.36
C PRO A 41 0.66 -20.55 16.21
N ILE A 42 0.14 -19.34 16.00
CA ILE A 42 0.42 -18.44 14.87
C ILE A 42 0.58 -17.02 15.45
N ASP A 43 1.30 -16.16 14.73
CA ASP A 43 1.42 -14.75 15.06
C ASP A 43 0.04 -14.10 15.31
N PRO A 44 -0.16 -13.40 16.45
CA PRO A 44 -1.37 -12.66 16.79
C PRO A 44 -1.92 -11.80 15.65
N LEU A 45 -1.04 -11.09 14.93
CA LEU A 45 -1.41 -10.17 13.88
C LEU A 45 -1.93 -10.90 12.65
N HIS A 46 -1.30 -12.02 12.29
CA HIS A 46 -1.76 -12.87 11.19
C HIS A 46 -3.16 -13.42 11.48
N LEU A 47 -3.37 -13.93 12.71
CA LEU A 47 -4.69 -14.42 13.13
C LEU A 47 -5.73 -13.30 13.08
N PHE A 48 -5.39 -12.12 13.57
CA PHE A 48 -6.28 -10.95 13.55
C PHE A 48 -6.66 -10.52 12.13
N LEU A 49 -5.68 -10.40 11.22
CA LEU A 49 -5.91 -10.01 9.83
C LEU A 49 -6.66 -11.07 9.04
N TYR A 50 -6.45 -12.35 9.35
CA TYR A 50 -7.17 -13.46 8.73
C TYR A 50 -8.68 -13.39 9.02
N PHE A 51 -9.06 -13.00 10.24
CA PHE A 51 -10.45 -12.83 10.65
C PHE A 51 -11.00 -11.41 10.46
N LEU A 52 -10.28 -10.54 9.75
CA LEU A 52 -10.76 -9.20 9.45
C LEU A 52 -12.09 -9.28 8.68
N PRO A 53 -13.16 -8.63 9.15
CA PRO A 53 -14.45 -8.74 8.50
C PRO A 53 -14.46 -7.91 7.21
N ASN A 54 -14.73 -8.55 6.07
CA ASN A 54 -14.77 -7.89 4.77
C ASN A 54 -16.21 -7.44 4.42
N GLU A 55 -16.34 -6.30 3.72
CA GLU A 55 -17.64 -5.80 3.25
C GLU A 55 -18.20 -6.62 2.06
N THR A 56 -17.35 -7.42 1.40
CA THR A 56 -17.63 -8.09 0.12
C THR A 56 -18.41 -9.41 0.23
N SER A 57 -18.91 -9.77 1.42
CA SER A 57 -19.82 -10.91 1.53
C SER A 57 -21.06 -10.67 0.64
N ILE A 58 -21.53 -11.70 -0.06
CA ILE A 58 -22.59 -11.67 -1.11
C ILE A 58 -23.92 -11.03 -0.64
N TYR A 59 -24.04 -10.72 0.64
CA TYR A 59 -25.15 -10.02 1.28
C TYR A 59 -24.72 -8.59 1.67
N SER A 60 -24.46 -7.73 0.69
CA SER A 60 -24.03 -6.33 0.90
C SER A 60 -25.04 -5.44 1.65
N ASN A 61 -26.21 -5.98 2.01
CA ASN A 61 -27.24 -5.35 2.83
C ASN A 61 -27.52 -6.15 4.12
N ASN A 62 -26.48 -6.72 4.75
CA ASN A 62 -26.58 -7.46 5.99
C ASN A 62 -26.53 -6.54 7.22
N LEU A 63 -27.14 -6.97 8.34
CA LEU A 63 -27.13 -6.29 9.64
C LEU A 63 -25.71 -5.92 10.12
N PHE A 64 -24.70 -6.68 9.72
CA PHE A 64 -23.31 -6.50 10.15
C PHE A 64 -22.49 -5.57 9.25
N THR A 65 -22.97 -5.18 8.07
CA THR A 65 -22.28 -4.20 7.21
C THR A 65 -21.85 -2.92 7.96
N PRO A 66 -22.71 -2.25 8.77
CA PRO A 66 -22.29 -1.09 9.55
C PRO A 66 -21.23 -1.42 10.62
N VAL A 67 -21.26 -2.63 11.17
CA VAL A 67 -20.27 -3.12 12.14
C VAL A 67 -18.90 -3.29 11.47
N CYS A 68 -18.84 -3.92 10.29
CA CYS A 68 -17.62 -4.05 9.51
C CYS A 68 -17.01 -2.68 9.18
N ARG A 69 -17.83 -1.75 8.70
CA ARG A 69 -17.41 -0.36 8.42
C ARG A 69 -16.85 0.34 9.64
N THR A 70 -17.47 0.14 10.79
CA THR A 70 -17.02 0.72 12.06
C THR A 70 -15.68 0.13 12.48
N ILE A 71 -15.49 -1.19 12.36
CA ILE A 71 -14.21 -1.86 12.63
C ILE A 71 -13.11 -1.30 11.71
N HIS A 72 -13.35 -1.27 10.40
CA HIS A 72 -12.39 -0.73 9.41
C HIS A 72 -12.04 0.73 9.69
N ARG A 73 -13.03 1.57 10.01
CA ARG A 73 -12.82 2.98 10.37
C ARG A 73 -11.95 3.13 11.61
N LEU A 74 -12.20 2.32 12.64
CA LEU A 74 -11.43 2.40 13.88
C LEU A 74 -10.00 1.87 13.68
N LEU A 75 -9.82 0.81 12.91
CA LEU A 75 -8.50 0.27 12.55
C LEU A 75 -7.66 1.25 11.73
N ARG A 76 -8.27 1.98 10.79
CA ARG A 76 -7.61 3.06 10.04
C ARG A 76 -6.97 4.13 10.93
N SER A 77 -7.56 4.40 12.10
CA SER A 77 -7.06 5.37 13.08
C SER A 77 -6.20 4.78 14.19
N ARG A 78 -5.92 3.46 14.15
CA ARG A 78 -5.20 2.75 15.20
C ARG A 78 -3.79 2.41 14.73
N ARG A 79 -2.82 2.56 15.64
CA ARG A 79 -1.46 2.06 15.47
C ARG A 79 -1.40 0.59 15.84
N PHE A 80 -1.24 -0.28 14.86
CA PHE A 80 -1.14 -1.72 15.10
C PHE A 80 -0.31 -2.48 14.05
N LEU A 81 0.15 -1.79 13.00
CA LEU A 81 0.94 -2.41 11.95
C LEU A 81 2.44 -2.28 12.25
N PRO A 82 3.20 -3.40 12.20
CA PRO A 82 4.64 -3.36 12.35
C PRO A 82 5.30 -2.97 11.03
N VAL A 83 6.35 -2.16 11.12
CA VAL A 83 7.11 -1.67 9.96
C VAL A 83 8.56 -2.16 10.01
N ILE A 84 9.26 -2.01 8.89
CA ILE A 84 10.70 -2.27 8.78
C ILE A 84 11.46 -1.09 9.41
N ASN A 85 12.51 -1.39 10.16
CA ASN A 85 13.42 -0.42 10.79
C ASN A 85 12.80 0.51 11.87
N ASP A 86 11.55 0.28 12.28
CA ASP A 86 10.98 0.88 13.49
C ASP A 86 10.31 -0.22 14.33
N ASN A 87 10.52 -0.16 15.65
CA ASN A 87 9.88 -1.06 16.60
C ASN A 87 8.48 -0.56 17.02
N ASN A 88 8.14 0.69 16.68
CA ASN A 88 6.84 1.26 16.94
C ASN A 88 5.78 0.68 15.98
N LEU A 89 4.54 0.67 16.47
CA LEU A 89 3.38 0.33 15.65
C LEU A 89 2.90 1.58 14.91
N HIS A 90 2.52 1.41 13.64
CA HIS A 90 2.08 2.50 12.77
C HIS A 90 0.62 2.36 12.37
N MET A 91 0.03 3.48 11.95
CA MET A 91 -1.30 3.50 11.36
C MET A 91 -1.24 2.99 9.92
N PRO A 92 -2.32 2.38 9.39
CA PRO A 92 -2.38 1.95 7.99
C PRO A 92 -1.96 3.03 6.99
N ASN A 93 -2.42 4.28 7.17
CA ASN A 93 -2.09 5.39 6.28
C ASN A 93 -0.64 5.91 6.40
N GLU A 94 0.15 5.42 7.37
CA GLU A 94 1.57 5.71 7.48
C GLU A 94 2.41 4.61 6.79
N CYS A 95 1.77 3.55 6.31
CA CYS A 95 2.42 2.34 5.85
C CYS A 95 2.28 2.18 4.33
N VAL A 96 3.30 1.58 3.71
CA VAL A 96 3.31 1.20 2.30
C VAL A 96 3.65 -0.27 2.14
N PHE A 97 3.03 -0.89 1.14
CA PHE A 97 3.30 -2.27 0.76
C PHE A 97 3.89 -2.31 -0.65
N ILE A 98 5.10 -2.87 -0.81
CA ILE A 98 5.76 -3.05 -2.11
C ILE A 98 6.45 -4.42 -2.14
N ASN A 99 6.09 -5.23 -3.13
CA ASN A 99 6.67 -6.57 -3.29
C ASN A 99 7.85 -6.59 -4.25
N ASP A 100 7.92 -5.64 -5.18
CA ASP A 100 8.99 -5.61 -6.17
C ASP A 100 10.31 -5.23 -5.50
N LEU A 101 11.22 -6.21 -5.42
CA LEU A 101 12.58 -6.03 -4.92
C LEU A 101 13.33 -4.94 -5.67
N THR A 102 13.09 -4.78 -6.97
CA THR A 102 13.74 -3.74 -7.76
C THR A 102 13.28 -2.35 -7.35
N ILE A 103 12.00 -2.19 -6.98
CA ILE A 103 11.48 -0.93 -6.41
C ILE A 103 12.04 -0.72 -5.00
N LYS A 104 12.07 -1.75 -4.14
CA LYS A 104 12.65 -1.66 -2.78
C LYS A 104 14.14 -1.31 -2.77
N GLU A 105 14.90 -1.74 -3.79
CA GLU A 105 16.31 -1.36 -3.94
C GLU A 105 16.49 0.13 -4.26
N ILE A 106 15.54 0.73 -4.98
CA ILE A 106 15.59 2.14 -5.40
C ILE A 106 15.00 3.05 -4.32
N LEU A 107 13.86 2.65 -3.78
CA LEU A 107 13.12 3.35 -2.75
C LEU A 107 13.55 2.77 -1.41
N THR A 108 14.69 3.23 -0.90
CA THR A 108 15.15 2.80 0.43
C THR A 108 14.18 3.30 1.51
N PRO A 109 14.11 2.63 2.70
CA PRO A 109 13.25 3.07 3.80
C PRO A 109 13.47 4.54 4.19
N GLU A 110 14.72 5.01 4.13
CA GLU A 110 15.11 6.39 4.40
C GLU A 110 14.50 7.36 3.38
N LEU A 111 14.58 7.04 2.08
CA LEU A 111 14.01 7.89 1.03
C LEU A 111 12.48 7.89 1.07
N LEU A 112 11.88 6.73 1.34
CA LEU A 112 10.44 6.61 1.51
C LEU A 112 9.94 7.52 2.64
N TYR A 113 10.60 7.47 3.79
CA TYR A 113 10.23 8.31 4.92
C TYR A 113 10.46 9.80 4.63
N ASN A 114 11.65 10.16 4.13
CA ASN A 114 12.01 11.57 3.93
C ASN A 114 11.16 12.30 2.89
N HIS A 115 10.69 11.60 1.86
CA HIS A 115 9.94 12.23 0.76
C HIS A 115 8.43 11.96 0.80
N LEU A 116 8.00 10.83 1.36
CA LEU A 116 6.58 10.43 1.37
C LEU A 116 6.00 10.32 2.78
N ASN A 117 6.82 10.41 3.84
CA ASN A 117 6.42 10.13 5.23
C ASN A 117 5.74 8.77 5.39
N LEU A 118 6.19 7.78 4.62
CA LEU A 118 5.68 6.41 4.65
C LEU A 118 6.74 5.46 5.17
N TYR A 119 6.27 4.35 5.75
CA TYR A 119 7.09 3.27 6.26
C TYR A 119 6.80 1.97 5.52
N TYR A 120 7.81 1.16 5.28
CA TYR A 120 7.62 -0.18 4.72
C TYR A 120 7.00 -1.11 5.75
N LEU A 121 5.91 -1.80 5.39
CA LEU A 121 5.41 -2.92 6.19
C LEU A 121 6.41 -4.08 6.20
N LYS A 122 6.36 -4.89 7.26
CA LYS A 122 7.07 -6.16 7.28
C LYS A 122 6.60 -7.10 6.18
N ASP A 123 7.54 -7.85 5.62
CA ASP A 123 7.33 -8.70 4.44
C ASP A 123 6.50 -9.96 4.72
N ASP A 124 6.33 -10.32 5.99
CA ASP A 124 5.50 -11.44 6.45
C ASP A 124 3.99 -11.21 6.21
N LEU A 125 3.56 -9.96 6.01
CA LEU A 125 2.14 -9.61 5.84
C LEU A 125 1.62 -9.73 4.39
N TYR A 126 2.39 -10.30 3.47
CA TYR A 126 2.04 -10.39 2.04
C TYR A 126 0.68 -11.05 1.78
N GLU A 127 0.34 -12.09 2.55
CA GLU A 127 -0.91 -12.83 2.38
C GLU A 127 -2.17 -11.97 2.60
N TYR A 128 -2.03 -10.82 3.27
CA TYR A 128 -3.13 -9.93 3.63
C TYR A 128 -3.14 -8.62 2.84
N GLU A 129 -2.44 -8.55 1.70
CA GLU A 129 -2.31 -7.33 0.88
C GLU A 129 -3.66 -6.65 0.61
N LYS A 130 -4.69 -7.41 0.23
CA LYS A 130 -6.02 -6.87 -0.07
C LYS A 130 -6.66 -6.22 1.16
N GLN A 131 -6.62 -6.91 2.30
CA GLN A 131 -7.14 -6.44 3.58
C GLN A 131 -6.41 -5.16 4.02
N LEU A 132 -5.09 -5.13 3.86
CA LEU A 132 -4.26 -3.97 4.20
C LEU A 132 -4.62 -2.75 3.35
N TYR A 133 -4.83 -2.91 2.05
CA TYR A 133 -5.32 -1.82 1.20
C TYR A 133 -6.73 -1.35 1.58
N GLU A 134 -7.64 -2.26 1.94
CA GLU A 134 -8.96 -1.90 2.46
C GLU A 134 -8.87 -1.10 3.78
N LEU A 135 -7.88 -1.41 4.61
CA LEU A 135 -7.57 -0.67 5.83
C LEU A 135 -6.83 0.66 5.56
N GLY A 136 -6.50 0.99 4.32
CA GLY A 136 -5.90 2.27 3.96
C GLY A 136 -4.37 2.28 3.95
N VAL A 137 -3.72 1.12 3.87
CA VAL A 137 -2.29 1.03 3.53
C VAL A 137 -2.07 1.65 2.15
N HIS A 138 -1.04 2.46 2.01
CA HIS A 138 -0.75 3.14 0.75
C HIS A 138 -0.32 2.15 -0.32
N HIS A 139 -0.99 2.23 -1.47
CA HIS A 139 -0.57 1.57 -2.70
C HIS A 139 0.17 2.59 -3.56
N LEU A 140 1.48 2.42 -3.75
CA LEU A 140 2.26 3.33 -4.59
C LEU A 140 1.90 3.19 -6.05
N GLY A 141 1.28 4.24 -6.59
CA GLY A 141 0.94 4.31 -8.00
C GLY A 141 2.12 4.72 -8.88
N HIS A 142 2.04 4.40 -10.17
CA HIS A 142 2.99 4.82 -11.20
C HIS A 142 3.29 6.32 -11.19
N ASN A 143 2.26 7.15 -11.01
CA ASN A 143 2.39 8.60 -11.00
C ASN A 143 3.16 9.11 -9.77
N GLU A 144 2.98 8.46 -8.63
CA GLU A 144 3.67 8.81 -7.38
C GLU A 144 5.15 8.46 -7.48
N LEU A 145 5.48 7.28 -8.03
CA LEU A 145 6.86 6.88 -8.32
C LEU A 145 7.55 7.87 -9.27
N ILE A 146 6.85 8.36 -10.29
CA ILE A 146 7.40 9.35 -11.23
C ILE A 146 7.60 10.71 -10.55
N ASN A 147 6.65 11.15 -9.74
CA ASN A 147 6.74 12.42 -9.02
C ASN A 147 7.87 12.41 -7.98
N PHE A 148 8.02 11.30 -7.26
CA PHE A 148 9.11 11.07 -6.32
C PHE A 148 10.48 11.23 -7.02
N ILE A 149 10.58 10.79 -8.26
CA ILE A 149 11.83 10.92 -9.03
C ILE A 149 12.07 12.28 -9.62
N LYS A 150 11.01 13.00 -9.97
CA LYS A 150 11.15 14.43 -10.25
C LYS A 150 11.78 15.14 -9.06
N GLN A 151 11.39 14.80 -7.83
CA GLN A 151 11.91 15.43 -6.62
C GLN A 151 13.37 15.06 -6.34
N ILE A 152 13.71 13.76 -6.33
CA ILE A 152 15.09 13.31 -6.04
C ILE A 152 16.10 13.82 -7.06
N PHE A 153 15.73 13.84 -8.34
CA PHE A 153 16.66 14.19 -9.41
C PHE A 153 16.62 15.67 -9.82
N THR A 154 16.11 16.55 -8.95
CA THR A 154 16.27 18.00 -9.12
C THR A 154 17.67 18.51 -8.77
N THR A 155 18.44 17.77 -7.96
CA THR A 155 19.81 18.09 -7.56
C THR A 155 20.84 17.34 -8.40
N GLU A 156 22.07 17.88 -8.50
CA GLU A 156 23.15 17.37 -9.36
C GLU A 156 23.34 15.85 -9.27
N ILE A 157 23.34 15.19 -10.43
CA ILE A 157 23.26 13.74 -10.55
C ILE A 157 24.67 13.13 -10.43
N THR A 158 24.96 12.46 -9.31
CA THR A 158 26.22 11.72 -9.11
C THR A 158 26.27 10.39 -9.89
N ILE A 159 27.43 9.71 -9.90
CA ILE A 159 27.60 8.42 -10.58
C ILE A 159 26.78 7.30 -9.90
N GLU A 160 26.55 7.36 -8.59
CA GLU A 160 25.64 6.44 -7.90
C GLU A 160 24.19 6.69 -8.31
N ASN A 161 23.81 7.97 -8.47
CA ASN A 161 22.51 8.35 -9.01
C ASN A 161 22.30 7.81 -10.43
N LYS A 162 23.38 7.58 -11.23
CA LYS A 162 23.28 6.96 -12.57
C LYS A 162 22.77 5.52 -12.54
N LYS A 163 23.30 4.68 -11.64
CA LYS A 163 22.90 3.27 -11.52
C LYS A 163 21.50 3.13 -10.94
N ILE A 164 21.17 3.97 -9.96
CA ILE A 164 19.84 3.99 -9.34
C ILE A 164 18.79 4.38 -10.39
N LEU A 165 19.09 5.39 -11.20
CA LEU A 165 18.19 5.85 -12.26
C LEU A 165 17.99 4.78 -13.37
N SER A 166 19.03 4.06 -13.77
CA SER A 166 18.87 3.00 -14.78
C SER A 166 18.03 1.84 -14.26
N LYS A 167 18.25 1.39 -13.00
CA LYS A 167 17.39 0.40 -12.34
C LYS A 167 15.94 0.90 -12.29
N TRP A 168 15.74 2.20 -12.04
CA TRP A 168 14.41 2.76 -12.01
C TRP A 168 13.70 2.80 -13.36
N PHE A 169 14.39 3.16 -14.45
CA PHE A 169 13.79 3.07 -15.77
C PHE A 169 13.37 1.64 -16.13
N CYS A 170 14.13 0.64 -15.68
CA CYS A 170 13.71 -0.76 -15.79
C CYS A 170 12.43 -1.03 -14.97
N CYS A 171 12.33 -0.52 -13.74
CA CYS A 171 11.13 -0.66 -12.91
C CYS A 171 9.91 0.00 -13.56
N LEU A 172 10.03 1.24 -14.02
CA LEU A 172 8.97 1.92 -14.75
C LEU A 172 8.55 1.18 -16.00
N TYR A 173 9.51 0.69 -16.79
CA TYR A 173 9.19 -0.04 -18.01
C TYR A 173 8.40 -1.32 -17.72
N ARG A 174 8.76 -2.04 -16.66
CA ARG A 174 8.00 -3.22 -16.20
C ARG A 174 6.59 -2.83 -15.77
N CYS A 175 6.49 -1.75 -15.01
CA CYS A 175 5.22 -1.23 -14.55
C CYS A 175 4.33 -0.76 -15.73
N LEU A 176 4.90 -0.13 -16.76
CA LEU A 176 4.19 0.28 -17.98
C LEU A 176 3.57 -0.90 -18.73
N ASN A 177 4.23 -2.06 -18.74
CA ASN A 177 3.71 -3.27 -19.41
C ASN A 177 2.46 -3.84 -18.72
N GLU A 178 2.17 -3.43 -17.47
CA GLU A 178 1.02 -3.88 -16.70
C GLU A 178 -0.18 -2.90 -16.79
N ILE A 179 -0.02 -1.78 -17.49
CA ILE A 179 -1.00 -0.69 -17.57
C ILE A 179 -1.80 -0.76 -18.88
N SER A 180 -3.04 -0.25 -18.86
CA SER A 180 -3.87 -0.08 -20.06
C SER A 180 -3.23 0.90 -21.07
N LEU A 181 -3.39 0.67 -22.38
CA LEU A 181 -2.82 1.52 -23.46
C LEU A 181 -3.13 3.04 -23.31
N ILE A 182 -4.25 3.39 -22.67
CA ILE A 182 -4.68 4.78 -22.46
C ILE A 182 -3.86 5.45 -21.35
N ASP A 183 -3.59 4.70 -20.29
CA ASP A 183 -2.80 5.18 -19.15
C ASP A 183 -1.31 5.16 -19.48
N GLU A 184 -0.86 4.23 -20.33
CA GLU A 184 0.48 4.20 -20.90
C GLU A 184 0.83 5.53 -21.58
N GLN A 185 -0.06 6.08 -22.42
CA GLN A 185 0.19 7.37 -23.09
C GLN A 185 0.31 8.56 -22.13
N LYS A 186 -0.45 8.56 -21.03
CA LYS A 186 -0.36 9.62 -20.00
C LYS A 186 0.95 9.51 -19.23
N VAL A 187 1.32 8.29 -18.85
CA VAL A 187 2.57 8.00 -18.14
C VAL A 187 3.77 8.34 -19.04
N LEU A 188 3.72 8.00 -20.33
CA LEU A 188 4.76 8.36 -21.31
C LEU A 188 4.93 9.87 -21.45
N LYS A 189 3.84 10.65 -21.51
CA LYS A 189 3.92 12.13 -21.49
C LYS A 189 4.56 12.66 -20.20
N HIS A 190 4.28 12.02 -19.06
CA HIS A 190 4.88 12.41 -17.78
C HIS A 190 6.36 12.03 -17.71
N ILE A 191 6.76 10.88 -18.26
CA ILE A 191 8.17 10.46 -18.41
C ILE A 191 8.91 11.39 -19.39
N GLN A 192 8.30 11.78 -20.51
CA GLN A 192 8.89 12.72 -21.47
C GLN A 192 9.16 14.09 -20.85
N SER A 193 8.43 14.48 -19.80
CA SER A 193 8.70 15.70 -19.06
C SER A 193 9.88 15.59 -18.08
N LEU A 194 10.41 14.38 -17.84
CA LEU A 194 11.63 14.18 -17.07
C LEU A 194 12.83 14.64 -17.89
N LYS A 195 13.71 15.45 -17.30
CA LYS A 195 14.92 15.97 -17.95
C LYS A 195 16.05 14.93 -18.06
N ILE A 196 15.76 13.64 -17.91
CA ILE A 196 16.79 12.64 -17.65
C ILE A 196 16.42 11.35 -18.38
N PHE A 197 17.29 10.91 -19.30
CA PHE A 197 17.26 9.58 -19.90
C PHE A 197 18.67 8.98 -19.89
N PRO A 198 18.88 7.77 -19.35
CA PRO A 198 20.14 7.06 -19.51
C PRO A 198 20.31 6.63 -20.97
N LEU A 199 21.38 7.08 -21.60
CA LEU A 199 21.81 6.53 -22.89
C LEU A 199 22.34 5.10 -22.70
N LYS A 200 22.22 4.28 -23.76
CA LYS A 200 22.67 2.87 -23.85
C LYS A 200 24.10 2.61 -23.34
N ASN A 201 24.93 3.65 -23.24
CA ASN A 201 26.34 3.57 -22.87
C ASN A 201 26.60 3.86 -21.38
N TYR A 202 25.57 4.12 -20.56
CA TYR A 202 25.64 4.39 -19.10
C TYR A 202 26.52 5.59 -18.68
N GLN A 203 27.02 6.39 -19.62
CA GLN A 203 28.03 7.42 -19.34
C GLN A 203 27.44 8.83 -19.20
N GLU A 204 26.34 9.17 -19.89
CA GLU A 204 25.79 10.53 -19.91
C GLU A 204 24.25 10.57 -19.90
N PHE A 205 23.71 11.65 -19.32
CA PHE A 205 22.29 12.03 -19.34
C PHE A 205 22.08 13.22 -20.27
N ILE A 206 21.06 13.17 -21.12
CA ILE A 206 20.67 14.32 -21.93
C ILE A 206 19.29 14.82 -21.47
N SER A 207 19.20 16.15 -21.25
CA SER A 207 17.94 16.85 -21.07
C SER A 207 17.19 16.94 -22.41
N VAL A 208 15.93 16.52 -22.44
CA VAL A 208 15.06 16.51 -23.64
C VAL A 208 14.98 17.88 -24.35
N ASN A 209 15.21 18.98 -23.63
CA ASN A 209 15.28 20.32 -24.23
C ASN A 209 16.41 20.48 -25.27
N TYR A 210 17.38 19.56 -25.33
CA TYR A 210 18.43 19.52 -26.35
C TYR A 210 18.16 18.55 -27.50
N ILE A 211 17.09 17.74 -27.43
CA ILE A 211 16.80 16.68 -28.41
C ILE A 211 15.51 17.03 -29.13
N ASN A 212 15.60 17.96 -30.08
CA ASN A 212 14.47 18.34 -30.91
C ASN A 212 14.00 17.24 -31.86
N GLN A 213 14.71 16.11 -31.98
CA GLN A 213 14.32 14.99 -32.82
C GLN A 213 14.88 13.69 -32.23
N ILE A 214 14.06 12.63 -32.29
CA ILE A 214 14.36 11.21 -32.03
C ILE A 214 13.78 10.67 -30.72
N ILE A 215 12.60 10.08 -30.91
CA ILE A 215 11.93 9.09 -30.06
C ILE A 215 12.86 7.88 -29.88
N PHE A 216 13.08 7.42 -28.65
CA PHE A 216 13.67 6.11 -28.39
C PHE A 216 12.75 5.27 -27.51
N PHE A 217 11.89 4.49 -28.17
CA PHE A 217 11.53 3.16 -27.71
C PHE A 217 11.84 2.20 -28.87
N SER A 218 12.96 1.50 -28.77
CA SER A 218 13.25 0.39 -29.68
C SER A 218 12.52 -0.83 -29.15
N ILE A 219 11.35 -1.11 -29.72
CA ILE A 219 10.69 -2.41 -29.57
C ILE A 219 11.49 -3.43 -30.37
N LYS A 220 12.16 -4.34 -29.66
CA LYS A 220 12.47 -5.70 -30.11
C LYS A 220 12.38 -6.64 -28.93
#